data_AF-T0ZZI9-F1
#
_entry.id   AF-T0ZZI9-F1
#
_cell.length_a   1.000
_cell.length_b   1.000
_cell.length_c   1.000
_cell.angle_alpha   90.00
_cell.angle_beta   90.00
_cell.angle_gamma   90.00
#
_symmetry.space_group_name_H-M   'P 1'
#
loop_
_entity.id
_entity.type
_entity.pdbx_description
1 polymer ?
#
loop_
_entity_poly.entity_id
_entity_poly.type
_entity_poly.pdbx_seq_one_letter_code
_entity_poly.pdbx_strand_id
1 'polypeptide(L)'
;DGIARHYHIIINDPQAVARAMSKGVDRVREQRLDNKDAFFFNWALNVPFAYQQPFQPTHEAMAALSLHRDRPAHELAADLRRAFSGIVAGNVKEEGLRTIETGGPYAISGEPAIMQALDAMLQAFVAQYRMKLPGGKGYQPCYRITTDG
;
A
#
# COMPACT_ATOMS: atom_id res chain seq x y z
N ASP A 1 -11.37 2.70 -14.14
CA ASP A 1 -10.56 3.49 -15.10
C ASP A 1 -10.10 4.89 -14.66
N GLY A 2 -10.69 5.51 -13.63
CA GLY A 2 -10.26 6.85 -13.20
C GLY A 2 -8.87 6.91 -12.53
N ILE A 3 -8.36 5.84 -11.92
CA ILE A 3 -7.11 5.88 -11.14
C ILE A 3 -5.87 5.96 -12.05
N ALA A 4 -5.90 5.31 -13.21
CA ALA A 4 -4.77 5.22 -14.14
C ALA A 4 -4.32 6.59 -14.68
N ARG A 5 -5.17 7.62 -14.62
CA ARG A 5 -4.80 9.01 -14.98
C ARG A 5 -3.80 9.66 -14.02
N HIS A 6 -3.61 9.08 -12.83
CA HIS A 6 -2.75 9.64 -11.78
C HIS A 6 -1.31 9.09 -11.81
N TYR A 7 -1.00 8.16 -12.72
CA TYR A 7 0.35 7.62 -12.89
C TYR A 7 0.66 7.31 -14.36
N HIS A 8 1.93 7.08 -14.66
CA HIS A 8 2.39 6.64 -15.96
C HIS A 8 3.44 5.54 -15.79
N ILE A 9 3.37 4.47 -16.58
CA ILE A 9 4.28 3.33 -16.52
C ILE A 9 5.30 3.45 -17.66
N ILE A 10 6.56 3.65 -17.30
CA ILE A 10 7.70 3.67 -18.24
C ILE A 10 8.56 2.45 -17.93
N ILE A 11 8.76 1.57 -18.91
CA ILE A 11 9.56 0.35 -18.76
C ILE A 11 10.89 0.53 -19.49
N ASN A 12 11.99 0.26 -18.79
CA ASN A 12 13.35 0.21 -19.36
C ASN A 12 13.81 1.49 -20.11
N ASP A 13 13.27 2.66 -19.75
CA ASP A 13 13.72 3.96 -20.29
C ASP A 13 14.00 4.98 -19.16
N PRO A 14 15.20 4.94 -18.56
CA PRO A 14 15.56 5.87 -17.49
C PRO A 14 15.61 7.33 -17.96
N GLN A 15 15.90 7.59 -19.24
CA GLN A 15 15.94 8.95 -19.77
C GLN A 15 14.52 9.53 -19.92
N ALA A 16 13.55 8.72 -20.35
CA ALA A 16 12.15 9.14 -20.38
C ALA A 16 11.62 9.43 -18.98
N VAL A 17 11.98 8.63 -17.97
CA VAL A 17 11.66 8.92 -16.56
C VAL A 17 12.22 10.28 -16.15
N ALA A 18 13.51 10.54 -16.43
CA ALA A 18 14.14 11.82 -16.11
C ALA A 18 13.46 13.02 -16.80
N ARG A 19 13.16 12.89 -18.09
CA ARG A 19 12.43 13.92 -18.86
C ARG A 19 11.02 14.15 -18.31
N ALA A 20 10.31 13.09 -17.95
CA ALA A 20 8.96 13.18 -17.38
C ALA A 20 8.98 13.89 -16.02
N MET A 21 9.94 13.56 -15.16
CA MET A 21 10.13 14.23 -13.87
C MET A 21 10.49 15.72 -14.04
N SER A 22 11.42 16.06 -14.94
CA SER A 22 11.79 17.45 -15.18
C SER A 22 10.59 18.30 -15.63
N LYS A 23 9.80 17.79 -16.58
CA LYS A 23 8.54 18.45 -16.99
C LYS A 23 7.52 18.53 -15.85
N GLY A 24 7.48 17.52 -15.00
CA GLY A 24 6.62 17.49 -13.81
C GLY A 24 6.99 18.58 -12.79
N VAL A 25 8.28 18.84 -12.58
CA VAL A 25 8.78 19.90 -11.69
C VAL A 25 8.34 21.28 -12.19
N ASP A 26 8.42 21.54 -13.50
CA ASP A 26 7.94 22.81 -14.07
C ASP A 26 6.44 23.02 -13.80
N ARG A 27 5.63 21.98 -14.01
CA ARG A 27 4.18 22.00 -13.70
C ARG A 27 3.90 22.20 -12.22
N VAL A 28 4.68 21.58 -11.33
CA VAL A 28 4.55 21.79 -9.88
C VAL A 28 4.87 23.23 -9.53
N ARG A 29 5.94 23.82 -10.10
CA ARG A 29 6.29 25.22 -9.87
C ARG A 29 5.15 26.16 -10.23
N GLU A 30 4.57 26.00 -11.43
CA GLU A 30 3.40 26.78 -11.87
C GLU A 30 2.23 26.62 -10.89
N GLN A 31 1.88 25.38 -10.53
CA GLN A 31 0.79 25.10 -9.59
C GLN A 31 1.00 25.72 -8.21
N ARG A 32 2.25 25.81 -7.70
CA ARG A 32 2.54 26.49 -6.43
C ARG A 32 2.38 28.00 -6.52
N LEU A 33 2.81 28.60 -7.62
CA LEU A 33 2.62 30.03 -7.85
C LEU A 33 1.12 30.37 -7.91
N ASP A 34 0.34 29.60 -8.67
CA ASP A 34 -1.10 29.80 -8.83
C ASP A 34 -1.85 29.67 -7.48
N ASN A 35 -1.47 28.69 -6.67
CA ASN A 35 -2.08 28.45 -5.37
C ASN A 35 -1.50 29.29 -4.23
N LYS A 36 -0.48 30.12 -4.50
CA LYS A 36 0.29 30.87 -3.49
C LYS A 36 0.82 29.95 -2.37
N ASP A 37 1.24 28.75 -2.73
CA ASP A 37 1.74 27.73 -1.82
C ASP A 37 3.28 27.70 -1.81
N ALA A 38 3.88 27.13 -0.76
CA ALA A 38 5.32 27.05 -0.64
C ALA A 38 5.91 26.04 -1.65
N PHE A 39 7.11 26.35 -2.16
CA PHE A 39 7.85 25.40 -3.00
C PHE A 39 8.41 24.22 -2.20
N PHE A 40 8.73 24.43 -0.93
CA PHE A 40 9.39 23.45 -0.07
C PHE A 40 8.42 22.58 0.76
N PHE A 41 7.12 22.91 0.78
CA PHE A 41 6.11 22.12 1.46
C PHE A 41 4.74 22.28 0.78
N ASN A 42 3.97 21.20 0.67
CA ASN A 42 2.65 21.20 0.03
C ASN A 42 1.52 21.40 1.02
N TRP A 43 1.23 22.66 1.35
CA TRP A 43 0.11 22.99 2.23
C TRP A 43 -1.24 22.79 1.54
N ALA A 44 -1.30 22.94 0.21
CA ALA A 44 -2.54 22.76 -0.55
C ALA A 44 -2.96 21.28 -0.68
N LEU A 45 -2.07 20.33 -0.39
CA LEU A 45 -2.39 18.91 -0.44
C LEU A 45 -3.34 18.53 0.70
N ASN A 46 -4.59 18.25 0.35
CA ASN A 46 -5.54 17.68 1.31
C ASN A 46 -5.24 16.20 1.53
N VAL A 47 -4.86 15.84 2.76
CA VAL A 47 -4.69 14.45 3.20
C VAL A 47 -5.82 14.12 4.19
N PRO A 48 -6.81 13.28 3.81
CA PRO A 48 -7.90 12.95 4.72
C PRO A 48 -7.41 12.29 6.02
N PHE A 49 -8.11 12.55 7.13
CA PHE A 49 -7.68 12.13 8.47
C PHE A 49 -7.40 10.62 8.60
N ALA A 50 -8.16 9.78 7.90
CA ALA A 50 -7.96 8.32 7.87
C ALA A 50 -6.56 7.88 7.40
N TYR A 51 -5.88 8.70 6.59
CA TYR A 51 -4.50 8.47 6.13
C TYR A 51 -3.44 8.95 7.12
N GLN A 52 -3.80 9.82 8.05
CA GLN A 52 -2.90 10.40 9.05
C GLN A 52 -2.85 9.57 10.33
N GLN A 53 -3.94 8.87 10.65
CA GLN A 53 -4.03 8.04 11.84
C GLN A 53 -2.97 6.91 11.83
N PRO A 54 -2.18 6.78 12.91
CA PRO A 54 -1.33 5.62 13.12
C PRO A 54 -2.15 4.33 13.07
N PHE A 55 -1.54 3.26 12.58
CA PHE A 55 -2.18 1.95 12.52
C PHE A 55 -1.26 0.92 13.18
N GLN A 56 -1.69 0.41 14.34
CA GLN A 56 -1.02 -0.71 15.01
C GLN A 56 -1.65 -2.01 14.51
N PRO A 57 -0.90 -2.88 13.82
CA PRO A 57 -1.47 -4.06 13.17
C PRO A 57 -1.62 -5.23 14.16
N THR A 58 -2.62 -5.18 15.02
CA THR A 58 -3.04 -6.37 15.80
C THR A 58 -3.88 -7.31 14.92
N HIS A 59 -4.06 -8.58 15.32
CA HIS A 59 -4.97 -9.49 14.61
C HIS A 59 -6.39 -8.94 14.49
N GLU A 60 -6.90 -8.33 15.57
CA GLU A 60 -8.21 -7.67 15.57
C GLU A 60 -8.26 -6.50 14.59
N ALA A 61 -7.26 -5.61 14.61
CA ALA A 61 -7.22 -4.46 13.72
C ALA A 61 -7.08 -4.85 12.24
N MET A 62 -6.35 -5.93 11.95
CA MET A 62 -6.20 -6.48 10.60
C MET A 62 -7.48 -7.15 10.11
N ALA A 63 -8.18 -7.89 10.98
CA ALA A 63 -9.46 -8.53 10.66
C ALA A 63 -10.62 -7.51 10.52
N ALA A 64 -10.52 -6.35 11.16
CA ALA A 64 -11.53 -5.29 11.10
C ALA A 64 -11.43 -4.38 9.86
N LEU A 65 -10.44 -4.59 8.97
CA LEU A 65 -10.29 -3.80 7.75
C LEU A 65 -11.47 -4.06 6.79
N SER A 66 -12.05 -3.00 6.24
CA SER A 66 -13.18 -3.12 5.33
C SER A 66 -12.72 -3.00 3.87
N LEU A 67 -12.44 -4.17 3.29
CA LEU A 67 -11.89 -4.32 1.94
C LEU A 67 -13.01 -4.67 0.93
N HIS A 68 -13.90 -3.70 0.68
CA HIS A 68 -15.04 -3.82 -0.24
C HIS A 68 -15.10 -2.64 -1.22
N ARG A 69 -15.70 -2.84 -2.41
CA ARG A 69 -15.88 -1.80 -3.44
C ARG A 69 -17.17 -0.98 -3.32
N ASP A 70 -18.07 -1.33 -2.41
CA ASP A 70 -19.34 -0.65 -2.15
C ASP A 70 -19.20 0.67 -1.37
N ARG A 71 -17.97 1.01 -0.97
CA ARG A 71 -17.60 2.25 -0.28
C ARG A 71 -16.76 3.20 -1.17
N PRO A 72 -16.57 4.46 -0.78
CA PRO A 72 -15.75 5.39 -1.53
C PRO A 72 -14.32 4.86 -1.78
N ALA A 73 -13.83 4.99 -3.02
CA ALA A 73 -12.55 4.40 -3.43
C ALA A 73 -11.34 4.85 -2.58
N HIS A 74 -11.36 6.09 -2.06
CA HIS A 74 -10.30 6.58 -1.19
C HIS A 74 -10.32 5.91 0.18
N GLU A 75 -11.47 5.50 0.70
CA GLU A 75 -11.53 4.75 1.96
C GLU A 75 -11.03 3.32 1.79
N LEU A 76 -11.41 2.64 0.71
CA LEU A 76 -10.84 1.33 0.35
C LEU A 76 -9.31 1.42 0.21
N ALA A 77 -8.80 2.49 -0.42
CA ALA A 77 -7.37 2.71 -0.54
C ALA A 77 -6.69 2.93 0.83
N ALA A 78 -7.37 3.56 1.80
CA ALA A 78 -6.86 3.73 3.16
C ALA A 78 -6.75 2.39 3.91
N ASP A 79 -7.72 1.49 3.75
CA ASP A 79 -7.68 0.16 4.36
C ASP A 79 -6.70 -0.79 3.66
N LEU A 80 -6.58 -0.72 2.33
CA LEU A 80 -5.51 -1.42 1.59
C LEU A 80 -4.12 -0.96 2.07
N ARG A 81 -3.91 0.35 2.29
CA ARG A 81 -2.67 0.87 2.88
C ARG A 81 -2.39 0.25 4.25
N ARG A 82 -3.41 0.14 5.11
CA ARG A 82 -3.29 -0.47 6.45
C ARG A 82 -2.95 -1.95 6.36
N ALA A 83 -3.60 -2.70 5.47
CA ALA A 83 -3.30 -4.11 5.21
C ALA A 83 -1.82 -4.32 4.81
N PHE A 84 -1.31 -3.57 3.84
CA PHE A 84 0.11 -3.66 3.46
C PHE A 84 1.05 -3.23 4.59
N SER A 85 0.70 -2.19 5.34
CA SER A 85 1.48 -1.77 6.51
C SER A 85 1.57 -2.87 7.57
N GLY A 86 0.48 -3.61 7.79
CA GLY A 86 0.45 -4.76 8.69
C GLY A 86 1.31 -5.91 8.20
N ILE A 87 1.24 -6.26 6.91
CA ILE A 87 2.10 -7.28 6.30
C ILE A 87 3.58 -6.92 6.43
N VAL A 88 3.95 -5.66 6.16
CA VAL A 88 5.33 -5.18 6.36
C VAL A 88 5.73 -5.28 7.82
N ALA A 89 4.88 -4.85 8.75
CA ALA A 89 5.17 -4.96 10.18
C ALA A 89 5.40 -6.41 10.62
N GLY A 90 4.52 -7.33 10.22
CA GLY A 90 4.66 -8.76 10.51
C GLY A 90 5.88 -9.43 9.89
N ASN A 91 6.50 -8.82 8.87
CA ASN A 91 7.69 -9.38 8.21
C ASN A 91 9.02 -8.86 8.77
N VAL A 92 9.09 -7.60 9.19
CA VAL A 92 10.39 -6.94 9.50
C VAL A 92 10.44 -6.18 10.80
N LYS A 93 9.31 -5.88 11.46
CA LYS A 93 9.30 -5.13 12.72
C LYS A 93 9.23 -6.10 13.89
N GLU A 94 10.03 -5.86 14.93
CA GLU A 94 10.12 -6.76 16.10
C GLU A 94 8.75 -7.01 16.76
N GLU A 95 7.96 -5.95 16.99
CA GLU A 95 6.60 -6.07 17.54
C GLU A 95 5.67 -6.90 16.64
N GLY A 96 5.78 -6.70 15.33
CA GLY A 96 4.99 -7.45 14.35
C GLY A 96 5.39 -8.93 14.32
N LEU A 97 6.69 -9.24 14.34
CA LEU A 97 7.20 -10.60 14.40
C LEU A 97 6.69 -11.34 15.65
N ARG A 98 6.77 -10.70 16.83
CA ARG A 98 6.23 -11.27 18.08
C ARG A 98 4.72 -11.52 18.02
N THR A 99 3.99 -10.60 17.37
CA THR A 99 2.54 -10.74 17.18
C THR A 99 2.25 -11.99 16.34
N ILE A 100 3.00 -12.20 15.26
CA ILE A 100 2.86 -13.38 14.39
C ILE A 100 3.33 -14.67 15.08
N GLU A 101 4.41 -14.63 15.85
CA GLU A 101 4.91 -15.81 16.59
C GLU A 101 3.91 -16.30 17.65
N THR A 102 3.22 -15.38 18.31
CA THR A 102 2.28 -15.71 19.40
C THR A 102 0.86 -15.99 18.91
N GLY A 103 0.37 -15.21 17.93
CA GLY A 103 -1.02 -15.29 17.44
C GLY A 103 -1.17 -15.95 16.07
N GLY A 104 -0.08 -16.32 15.41
CA GLY A 104 -0.09 -16.82 14.03
C GLY A 104 -0.30 -15.70 12.99
N PRO A 105 -0.58 -16.06 11.71
CA PRO A 105 -0.72 -15.07 10.64
C PRO A 105 -1.95 -14.18 10.81
N TYR A 106 -1.88 -12.93 10.34
CA TYR A 106 -3.03 -12.03 10.27
C TYR A 106 -4.09 -12.59 9.31
N ALA A 107 -5.34 -12.68 9.77
CA ALA A 107 -6.48 -12.93 8.90
C ALA A 107 -6.87 -11.61 8.21
N ILE A 108 -6.92 -11.63 6.88
CA ILE A 108 -7.34 -10.49 6.06
C ILE A 108 -8.50 -10.97 5.20
N SER A 109 -9.67 -10.36 5.39
CA SER A 109 -10.90 -10.70 4.68
C SER A 109 -11.51 -9.50 3.97
N GLY A 110 -12.52 -9.77 3.14
CA GLY A 110 -13.20 -8.77 2.33
C GLY A 110 -13.86 -9.39 1.11
N GLU A 111 -14.25 -8.51 0.18
CA GLU A 111 -14.94 -8.89 -1.04
C GLU A 111 -14.11 -9.88 -1.89
N PRO A 112 -14.71 -11.00 -2.38
CA PRO A 112 -13.97 -12.09 -3.03
C PRO A 112 -13.00 -11.66 -4.14
N ALA A 113 -13.43 -10.76 -5.04
CA ALA A 113 -12.59 -10.34 -6.16
C ALA A 113 -11.42 -9.42 -5.74
N ILE A 114 -11.54 -8.65 -4.65
CA ILE A 114 -10.41 -7.89 -4.10
C ILE A 114 -9.43 -8.87 -3.45
N MET A 115 -9.94 -9.81 -2.66
CA MET A 115 -9.12 -10.78 -1.94
C MET A 115 -8.34 -11.70 -2.90
N GLN A 116 -8.98 -12.17 -3.98
CA GLN A 116 -8.31 -12.94 -5.03
C GLN A 116 -7.19 -12.15 -5.72
N ALA A 117 -7.44 -10.88 -6.06
CA ALA A 117 -6.42 -10.02 -6.66
C ALA A 117 -5.26 -9.73 -5.69
N LEU A 118 -5.56 -9.51 -4.41
CA LEU A 118 -4.58 -9.28 -3.36
C LEU A 118 -3.71 -10.51 -3.13
N ASP A 119 -4.31 -11.70 -3.01
CA ASP A 119 -3.60 -12.96 -2.83
C ASP A 119 -2.68 -13.27 -4.02
N ALA A 120 -3.18 -13.14 -5.26
CA ALA A 120 -2.39 -13.34 -6.46
C ALA A 120 -1.18 -12.37 -6.53
N MET A 121 -1.36 -11.10 -6.17
CA MET A 121 -0.28 -10.11 -6.13
C MET A 121 0.76 -10.45 -5.06
N LEU A 122 0.32 -10.83 -3.86
CA LEU A 122 1.21 -11.19 -2.75
C LEU A 122 1.98 -12.47 -3.05
N GLN A 123 1.35 -13.48 -3.65
CA GLN A 123 2.04 -14.69 -4.12
C GLN A 123 3.08 -14.38 -5.19
N ALA A 124 2.79 -13.46 -6.12
CA ALA A 124 3.78 -13.00 -7.10
C ALA A 124 4.98 -12.32 -6.43
N PHE A 125 4.77 -11.55 -5.35
CA PHE A 125 5.88 -10.97 -4.58
C PHE A 125 6.74 -12.04 -3.89
N VAL A 126 6.13 -13.11 -3.37
CA VAL A 126 6.87 -14.24 -2.79
C VAL A 126 7.68 -14.96 -3.86
N ALA A 127 7.06 -15.31 -5.00
CA ALA A 127 7.71 -16.02 -6.11
C ALA A 127 8.86 -15.21 -6.73
N GLN A 128 8.77 -13.89 -6.73
CA GLN A 128 9.81 -12.97 -7.22
C GLN A 128 10.83 -12.58 -6.15
N TYR A 129 10.83 -13.22 -4.98
CA TYR A 129 11.75 -12.94 -3.86
C TYR A 129 11.72 -11.48 -3.37
N ARG A 130 10.55 -10.82 -3.44
CA ARG A 130 10.37 -9.43 -2.98
C ARG A 130 10.00 -9.31 -1.50
N MET A 131 9.62 -10.41 -0.85
CA MET A 131 9.21 -10.43 0.56
C MET A 131 10.36 -10.69 1.54
N LYS A 132 11.45 -11.31 1.05
CA LYS A 132 12.64 -11.65 1.84
C LYS A 132 13.84 -11.80 0.91
N LEU A 133 15.01 -11.33 1.34
CA LEU A 133 16.25 -11.50 0.58
C LEU A 133 16.59 -12.99 0.39
N PRO A 134 17.21 -13.37 -0.75
CA PRO A 134 17.68 -14.73 -0.97
C PRO A 134 18.72 -15.17 0.07
N GLY A 135 18.88 -16.48 0.26
CA GLY A 135 19.96 -17.05 1.10
C GLY A 135 19.54 -17.64 2.44
N GLY A 136 18.23 -17.81 2.70
CA GLY A 136 17.73 -18.46 3.92
C GLY A 136 16.54 -19.39 3.65
N LYS A 137 15.89 -19.85 4.72
CA LYS A 137 14.62 -20.60 4.62
C LYS A 137 13.58 -19.79 3.84
N GLY A 138 12.75 -20.49 3.06
CA GLY A 138 11.66 -19.92 2.27
C GLY A 138 10.78 -18.99 3.11
N TYR A 139 10.27 -17.93 2.47
CA TYR A 139 9.39 -16.97 3.14
C TYR A 139 8.10 -17.66 3.61
N GLN A 140 7.78 -17.51 4.90
CA GLN A 140 6.51 -17.92 5.47
C GLN A 140 5.61 -16.69 5.58
N PRO A 141 4.45 -16.66 4.90
CA PRO A 141 3.53 -15.54 4.99
C PRO A 141 3.08 -15.24 6.42
N CYS A 142 3.17 -13.96 6.82
CA CYS A 142 2.60 -13.45 8.07
C CYS A 142 1.10 -13.14 7.96
N TYR A 143 0.46 -13.56 6.87
CA TYR A 143 -0.94 -13.27 6.55
C TYR A 143 -1.63 -14.52 5.99
N ARG A 144 -2.96 -14.52 6.10
CA ARG A 144 -3.85 -15.48 5.45
C ARG A 144 -5.00 -14.68 4.83
N ILE A 145 -5.13 -14.76 3.50
CA ILE A 145 -6.24 -14.15 2.78
C ILE A 145 -7.45 -15.09 2.86
N THR A 146 -8.60 -14.56 3.25
CA THR A 146 -9.89 -15.25 3.24
C THR A 146 -10.91 -14.39 2.49
N THR A 147 -11.90 -14.99 1.86
CA THR A 147 -13.03 -14.25 1.30
C THR A 147 -14.16 -14.23 2.33
N ASP A 148 -14.95 -13.16 2.36
CA ASP A 148 -16.21 -13.21 3.11
C ASP A 148 -17.13 -14.28 2.49
N GLY A 149 -17.83 -15.01 3.34
CA GLY A 149 -18.78 -16.07 2.96
C GLY A 149 -20.15 -15.52 2.60
#